data_AF-A0AAW0XJ10-F1
#
_entry.id   AF-A0AAW0XJ10-F1
#
_cell.length_a   1.000
_cell.length_b   1.000
_cell.length_c   1.000
_cell.angle_alpha   90.00
_cell.angle_beta   90.00
_cell.angle_gamma   90.00
#
_symmetry.space_group_name_H-M   'P 1'
#
loop_
_entity.id
_entity.type
_entity.pdbx_description
1 polymer ?
#
loop_
_entity_poly.entity_id
_entity_poly.type
_entity_poly.pdbx_seq_one_letter_code
_entity_poly.pdbx_strand_id
1 'polypeptide(L)'
;PMFLTELRVEADKDSDMCYTLISGGCGEVSVMAPTIHERNNWLKKIAIAQKHISDTERSILHRQQSIRARRPQGLLRTHILSGTKLDSWGKGMLQSFCEVSLGSQAHRTSIATSPHPKWDSTMQFLVKSLSEDVLCITVYEKGYFKPNEFLGRTEIKIHQIYEESRSEPGAQPQLHKLRLHEVKSGEVILKISLQLFDRCRMSKHHS
;
A
#
# COMPACT_ATOMS: atom_id res chain seq x y z
N PRO A 1 4.36 14.07 -17.73
CA PRO A 1 3.60 14.68 -16.60
C PRO A 1 4.56 15.56 -15.81
N MET A 2 4.18 16.78 -15.43
CA MET A 2 5.01 17.64 -14.57
C MET A 2 4.66 17.39 -13.11
N PHE A 3 5.66 17.03 -12.30
CA PHE A 3 5.50 16.92 -10.84
C PHE A 3 5.87 18.23 -10.18
N LEU A 4 5.01 18.72 -9.29
CA LEU A 4 5.20 20.01 -8.62
C LEU A 4 6.47 20.05 -7.74
N THR A 5 6.91 18.88 -7.26
CA THR A 5 8.14 18.69 -6.46
C THR A 5 9.43 18.87 -7.27
N GLU A 6 9.37 18.67 -8.59
CA GLU A 6 10.51 18.80 -9.50
C GLU A 6 10.53 20.13 -10.26
N LEU A 7 9.45 20.92 -10.10
CA LEU A 7 9.26 22.21 -10.75
C LEU A 7 10.15 23.27 -10.09
N ARG A 8 10.99 23.94 -10.85
CA ARG A 8 11.68 25.16 -10.41
C ARG A 8 10.97 26.35 -11.00
N VAL A 9 10.86 27.42 -10.22
CA VAL A 9 10.21 28.65 -10.65
C VAL A 9 11.21 29.78 -10.54
N GLU A 10 11.46 30.45 -11.65
CA GLU A 10 12.34 31.60 -11.72
C GLU A 10 11.52 32.82 -12.15
N ALA A 11 11.65 33.92 -11.40
CA ALA A 11 11.12 35.19 -11.86
C ALA A 11 11.98 35.69 -13.01
N ASP A 12 11.35 36.17 -14.08
CA ASP A 12 12.08 36.71 -15.22
C ASP A 12 12.81 37.99 -14.80
N LYS A 13 14.09 38.12 -15.19
CA LYS A 13 14.92 39.28 -14.87
C LYS A 13 14.63 40.45 -15.80
N ASP A 14 14.12 40.16 -16.99
CA ASP A 14 13.92 41.15 -18.05
C ASP A 14 12.46 41.59 -18.17
N SER A 15 11.52 40.91 -17.48
CA SER A 15 10.09 41.22 -17.51
C SER A 15 9.42 41.09 -16.14
N ASP A 16 8.80 42.20 -15.72
CA ASP A 16 8.07 42.28 -14.46
C ASP A 16 6.72 41.54 -14.47
N MET A 17 6.28 41.02 -15.63
CA MET A 17 5.03 40.30 -15.80
C MET A 17 5.24 38.80 -15.99
N CYS A 18 6.48 38.38 -16.26
CA CYS A 18 6.78 37.01 -16.63
C CYS A 18 7.42 36.23 -15.49
N TYR A 19 7.20 34.93 -15.50
CA TYR A 19 7.95 33.97 -14.70
C TYR A 19 8.08 32.67 -15.49
N THR A 20 9.11 31.91 -15.18
CA THR A 20 9.46 30.73 -15.94
C THR A 20 9.40 29.49 -15.06
N LEU A 21 8.78 28.45 -15.58
CA LEU A 21 8.63 27.14 -14.97
C LEU A 21 9.60 26.18 -15.64
N ILE A 22 10.51 25.60 -14.87
CA ILE A 22 11.54 24.68 -15.35
C ILE A 22 11.26 23.30 -14.75
N SER A 23 11.11 22.29 -15.60
CA SER A 23 10.95 20.90 -15.18
C SER A 23 11.91 20.00 -15.95
N GLY A 24 12.66 19.16 -15.25
CA GLY A 24 13.70 18.30 -15.85
C GLY A 24 13.19 17.35 -16.95
N GLY A 25 11.90 17.01 -16.93
CA GLY A 25 11.28 16.16 -17.96
C GLY A 25 10.45 16.91 -19.02
N CYS A 26 10.20 18.21 -18.86
CA CYS A 26 9.25 18.96 -19.71
C CYS A 26 9.83 20.23 -20.34
N GLY A 27 11.08 20.57 -20.01
CA GLY A 27 11.74 21.79 -20.50
C GLY A 27 11.34 23.03 -19.71
N GLU A 28 11.48 24.18 -20.36
CA GLU A 28 11.25 25.50 -19.80
C GLU A 28 9.98 26.12 -20.40
N VAL A 29 9.10 26.64 -19.55
CA VAL A 29 7.85 27.28 -19.96
C VAL A 29 7.77 28.68 -19.34
N SER A 30 7.85 29.71 -20.18
CA SER A 30 7.63 31.10 -19.77
C SER A 30 6.14 31.42 -19.72
N VAL A 31 5.69 32.00 -18.60
CA VAL A 31 4.30 32.36 -18.35
C VAL A 31 4.22 33.85 -18.11
N MET A 32 3.31 34.52 -18.82
CA MET A 32 3.04 35.95 -18.65
C MET A 32 1.75 36.13 -17.85
N ALA A 33 1.81 36.94 -16.79
CA ALA A 33 0.65 37.35 -16.04
C ALA A 33 0.11 38.70 -16.57
N PRO A 34 -1.22 38.93 -16.48
CA PRO A 34 -1.82 40.22 -16.82
C PRO A 34 -1.28 41.41 -16.01
N THR A 35 -0.82 41.19 -14.77
CA THR A 35 -0.23 42.23 -13.90
C THR A 35 0.90 41.68 -13.02
N ILE A 36 1.78 42.55 -12.53
CA ILE A 36 2.83 42.22 -11.54
C ILE A 36 2.20 41.61 -10.29
N HIS A 37 1.04 42.11 -9.89
CA HIS A 37 0.35 41.63 -8.71
C HIS A 37 -0.11 40.18 -8.89
N GLU A 38 -0.69 39.86 -10.04
CA GLU A 38 -1.08 38.49 -10.38
C GLU A 38 0.12 37.57 -10.52
N ARG A 39 1.20 38.00 -11.18
CA ARG A 39 2.48 37.27 -11.24
C ARG A 39 2.94 36.90 -9.83
N ASN A 40 3.04 37.88 -8.94
CA ASN A 40 3.49 37.69 -7.56
C ASN A 40 2.55 36.76 -6.77
N ASN A 41 1.24 36.85 -7.01
CA ASN A 41 0.27 35.94 -6.40
C ASN A 41 0.43 34.51 -6.91
N TRP A 42 0.68 34.30 -8.20
CA TRP A 42 0.97 32.98 -8.76
C TRP A 42 2.26 32.38 -8.20
N LEU A 43 3.35 33.16 -8.16
CA LEU A 43 4.62 32.73 -7.55
C LEU A 43 4.43 32.30 -6.08
N LYS A 44 3.70 33.11 -5.30
CA LYS A 44 3.36 32.77 -3.91
C LYS A 44 2.54 31.48 -3.81
N LYS A 45 1.50 31.33 -4.63
CA LYS A 45 0.65 30.13 -4.65
C LYS A 45 1.45 28.87 -4.98
N ILE A 46 2.34 28.95 -5.97
CA ILE A 46 3.20 27.82 -6.35
C ILE A 46 4.16 27.47 -5.21
N ALA A 47 4.82 28.47 -4.61
CA ALA A 47 5.73 28.23 -3.48
C ALA A 47 5.02 27.61 -2.27
N ILE A 48 3.80 28.07 -1.94
CA ILE A 48 2.97 27.50 -0.87
C ILE A 48 2.62 26.05 -1.19
N ALA A 49 2.18 25.77 -2.43
CA ALA A 49 1.81 24.43 -2.86
C ALA A 49 3.00 23.46 -2.84
N GLN A 50 4.17 23.91 -3.31
CA GLN A 50 5.41 23.13 -3.25
C GLN A 50 5.80 22.78 -1.82
N LYS A 51 5.83 23.78 -0.94
CA LYS A 51 6.13 23.58 0.48
C LYS A 51 5.15 22.59 1.11
N HIS A 52 3.85 22.74 0.84
CA HIS A 52 2.82 21.86 1.37
C HIS A 52 3.03 20.39 0.95
N ILE A 53 3.36 20.14 -0.32
CA ILE A 53 3.64 18.78 -0.80
C ILE A 53 4.89 18.22 -0.12
N SER A 54 5.99 18.95 -0.09
CA SER A 54 7.22 18.50 0.57
C SER A 54 7.04 18.20 2.06
N ASP A 55 6.31 19.06 2.79
CA ASP A 55 5.99 18.85 4.20
C ASP A 55 5.10 17.61 4.40
N THR A 56 4.15 17.39 3.49
CA THR A 56 3.29 16.21 3.50
C THR A 56 4.08 14.93 3.27
N GLU A 57 4.95 14.89 2.27
CA GLU A 57 5.84 13.75 1.98
C GLU A 57 6.74 13.44 3.16
N ARG A 58 7.35 14.46 3.77
CA ARG A 58 8.18 14.32 4.96
C ARG A 58 7.40 13.76 6.14
N SER A 59 6.18 14.24 6.35
CA SER A 59 5.28 13.74 7.39
C SER A 59 4.91 12.28 7.18
N ILE A 60 4.59 11.89 5.94
CA ILE A 60 4.30 10.50 5.56
C ILE A 60 5.50 9.60 5.83
N LEU A 61 6.70 9.99 5.39
CA LEU A 61 7.93 9.22 5.61
C LEU A 61 8.24 9.06 7.10
N HIS A 62 8.13 10.15 7.86
CA HIS A 62 8.35 10.12 9.31
C HIS A 62 7.31 9.22 10.00
N ARG A 63 6.05 9.25 9.58
CA ARG A 63 5.00 8.37 10.09
C ARG A 63 5.30 6.90 9.80
N GLN A 64 5.71 6.57 8.57
CA GLN A 64 6.08 5.20 8.20
C GLN A 64 7.27 4.69 9.01
N GLN A 65 8.31 5.51 9.20
CA GLN A 65 9.46 5.16 10.06
C GLN A 65 9.03 4.94 11.51
N SER A 66 8.18 5.82 12.04
CA SER A 66 7.62 5.68 13.39
C SER A 66 6.88 4.36 13.59
N ILE A 67 6.03 3.95 12.64
CA ILE A 67 5.30 2.67 12.70
C ILE A 67 6.27 1.49 12.66
N ARG A 68 7.29 1.51 11.79
CA ARG A 68 8.29 0.45 11.69
C ARG A 68 9.06 0.26 13.00
N ALA A 69 9.35 1.35 13.71
CA ALA A 69 10.05 1.33 14.99
C ALA A 69 9.19 0.85 16.18
N ARG A 70 7.86 0.73 16.02
CA ARG A 70 6.98 0.27 17.12
C ARG A 70 7.31 -1.17 17.52
N ARG A 71 7.14 -1.46 18.80
CA ARG A 71 7.11 -2.85 19.28
C ARG A 71 5.87 -3.53 18.68
N PRO A 72 6.00 -4.76 18.15
CA PRO A 72 4.85 -5.53 17.72
C PRO A 72 3.81 -5.69 18.83
N GLN A 73 2.54 -5.62 18.46
CA GLN A 73 1.38 -5.82 19.34
C GLN A 73 0.83 -7.25 19.24
N GLY A 74 1.22 -8.01 18.22
CA GLY A 74 0.78 -9.37 18.01
C GLY A 74 1.41 -10.05 16.79
N LEU A 75 1.02 -11.30 16.59
CA LEU A 75 1.37 -12.16 15.47
C LEU A 75 0.11 -12.47 14.65
N LEU A 76 0.13 -12.10 13.39
CA LEU A 76 -0.89 -12.49 12.42
C LEU A 76 -0.38 -13.72 11.66
N ARG A 77 -1.10 -14.84 11.76
CA ARG A 77 -0.83 -16.03 10.95
C ARG A 77 -1.86 -16.11 9.84
N THR A 78 -1.36 -16.12 8.61
CA THR A 78 -2.15 -16.17 7.38
C THR A 78 -1.82 -17.45 6.63
N HIS A 79 -2.84 -18.23 6.30
CA HIS A 79 -2.73 -19.43 5.47
C HIS A 79 -3.48 -19.19 4.17
N ILE A 80 -2.76 -18.92 3.10
CA ILE A 80 -3.31 -18.75 1.76
C ILE A 80 -3.62 -20.13 1.19
N LEU A 81 -4.90 -20.45 1.02
CA LEU A 81 -5.35 -21.77 0.60
C LEU A 81 -5.38 -21.88 -0.92
N SER A 82 -6.27 -21.12 -1.56
CA SER A 82 -6.56 -21.29 -2.98
C SER A 82 -7.13 -20.06 -3.64
N GLY A 83 -7.08 -20.05 -4.97
CA GLY A 83 -7.68 -19.04 -5.83
C GLY A 83 -8.75 -19.68 -6.71
N THR A 84 -9.83 -18.95 -6.97
CA THR A 84 -10.90 -19.40 -7.86
C THR A 84 -11.38 -18.27 -8.77
N LYS A 85 -11.88 -18.63 -9.95
CA LYS A 85 -12.41 -17.68 -10.95
C LYS A 85 -11.42 -16.57 -11.32
N LEU A 86 -10.12 -16.87 -11.31
CA LEU A 86 -9.08 -15.90 -11.66
C LEU A 86 -9.22 -15.52 -13.13
N ASP A 87 -9.18 -14.23 -13.41
CA ASP A 87 -9.26 -13.67 -14.76
C ASP A 87 -7.91 -13.83 -15.48
N SER A 88 -7.60 -15.05 -15.92
CA SER A 88 -6.37 -15.33 -16.68
C SER A 88 -6.55 -14.97 -18.16
N TRP A 89 -5.64 -14.16 -18.72
CA TRP A 89 -5.71 -13.70 -20.11
C TRP A 89 -5.34 -14.80 -21.14
N GLY A 90 -4.76 -15.92 -20.72
CA GLY A 90 -4.25 -16.99 -21.59
C GLY A 90 -5.07 -18.28 -21.57
N LYS A 91 -5.12 -18.98 -22.72
CA LYS A 91 -5.68 -20.35 -22.87
C LYS A 91 -4.77 -21.48 -22.33
N GLY A 92 -3.79 -21.14 -21.48
CA GLY A 92 -2.77 -22.06 -20.98
C GLY A 92 -3.01 -22.54 -19.54
N MET A 93 -2.11 -23.38 -19.03
CA MET A 93 -2.12 -23.76 -17.61
C MET A 93 -1.61 -22.58 -16.78
N LEU A 94 -2.53 -21.90 -16.08
CA LEU A 94 -2.25 -20.74 -15.25
C LEU A 94 -1.18 -21.07 -14.20
N GLN A 95 -0.07 -20.33 -14.22
CA GLN A 95 0.96 -20.41 -13.18
C GLN A 95 0.88 -19.19 -12.29
N SER A 96 0.34 -19.36 -11.09
CA SER A 96 0.03 -18.24 -10.22
C SER A 96 0.65 -18.36 -8.84
N PHE A 97 0.91 -17.22 -8.22
CA PHE A 97 1.34 -17.10 -6.83
C PHE A 97 0.72 -15.85 -6.21
N CYS A 98 0.66 -15.81 -4.88
CA CYS A 98 0.23 -14.63 -4.14
C CYS A 98 1.45 -13.93 -3.54
N GLU A 99 1.47 -12.60 -3.64
CA GLU A 99 2.27 -11.73 -2.78
C GLU A 99 1.38 -11.19 -1.67
N VAL A 100 1.80 -11.38 -0.42
CA VAL A 100 1.04 -10.97 0.77
C VAL A 100 1.91 -10.06 1.60
N SER A 101 1.40 -8.89 1.95
CA SER A 101 2.15 -7.88 2.68
C SER A 101 1.37 -7.29 3.86
N LEU A 102 2.14 -6.89 4.88
CA LEU A 102 1.67 -6.18 6.07
C LEU A 102 2.71 -5.10 6.41
N GLY A 103 2.43 -3.85 6.04
CA GLY A 103 3.38 -2.76 6.17
C GLY A 103 4.65 -3.02 5.35
N SER A 104 5.81 -3.12 6.00
CA SER A 104 7.08 -3.42 5.33
C SER A 104 7.42 -4.91 5.22
N GLN A 105 6.58 -5.80 5.77
CA GLN A 105 6.76 -7.25 5.66
C GLN A 105 6.04 -7.76 4.42
N ALA A 106 6.71 -8.56 3.60
CA ALA A 106 6.12 -9.17 2.42
C ALA A 106 6.60 -10.62 2.26
N HIS A 107 5.67 -11.51 1.91
CA HIS A 107 5.93 -12.91 1.64
C HIS A 107 5.27 -13.32 0.33
N ARG A 108 5.78 -14.38 -0.29
CA ARG A 108 5.22 -14.97 -1.50
C ARG A 108 4.90 -16.44 -1.26
N THR A 109 3.81 -16.91 -1.84
CA THR A 109 3.49 -18.34 -1.86
C THR A 109 4.40 -19.08 -2.83
N SER A 110 4.37 -20.41 -2.77
CA SER A 110 4.82 -21.22 -3.91
C SER A 110 3.97 -20.93 -5.15
N ILE A 111 4.51 -21.25 -6.33
CA ILE A 111 3.79 -21.15 -7.59
C ILE A 111 2.93 -22.39 -7.75
N ALA A 112 1.66 -22.21 -8.07
CA ALA A 112 0.72 -23.27 -8.39
C ALA A 112 0.37 -23.21 -9.89
N THR A 113 0.44 -24.37 -10.55
CA THR A 113 0.19 -24.53 -11.99
C THR A 113 -1.18 -25.18 -12.20
N SER A 114 -2.25 -24.36 -12.19
CA SER A 114 -3.65 -24.80 -12.28
C SER A 114 -4.58 -23.60 -12.52
N PRO A 115 -5.69 -23.74 -13.27
CA PRO A 115 -6.75 -22.71 -13.34
C PRO A 115 -7.50 -22.52 -12.01
N HIS A 116 -7.36 -23.48 -11.09
CA HIS A 116 -7.86 -23.43 -9.71
C HIS A 116 -6.68 -23.66 -8.77
N PRO A 117 -5.79 -22.66 -8.61
CA PRO A 117 -4.55 -22.83 -7.87
C PRO A 117 -4.83 -23.13 -6.40
N LYS A 118 -4.10 -24.11 -5.86
CA LYS A 118 -3.97 -24.36 -4.42
C LYS A 118 -2.53 -24.04 -4.04
N TRP A 119 -2.37 -23.01 -3.21
CA TRP A 119 -1.07 -22.54 -2.77
C TRP A 119 -0.67 -23.16 -1.43
N ASP A 120 -1.66 -23.45 -0.57
CA ASP A 120 -1.51 -24.07 0.75
C ASP A 120 -0.27 -23.56 1.52
N SER A 121 -0.10 -22.24 1.51
CA SER A 121 1.10 -21.56 1.99
C SER A 121 0.80 -20.77 3.25
N THR A 122 1.50 -21.10 4.35
CA THR A 122 1.38 -20.41 5.64
C THR A 122 2.50 -19.40 5.82
N MET A 123 2.15 -18.23 6.35
CA MET A 123 3.05 -17.11 6.60
C MET A 123 2.65 -16.39 7.88
N GLN A 124 3.60 -15.67 8.48
CA GLN A 124 3.42 -14.98 9.74
C GLN A 124 3.92 -13.54 9.64
N PHE A 125 3.16 -12.61 10.20
CA PHE A 125 3.48 -11.19 10.20
C PHE A 125 3.40 -10.63 11.61
N LEU A 126 4.34 -9.76 11.95
CA LEU A 126 4.28 -8.97 13.18
C LEU A 126 3.35 -7.79 12.98
N VAL A 127 2.28 -7.72 13.75
CA VAL A 127 1.35 -6.58 13.75
C VAL A 127 1.96 -5.45 14.57
N LYS A 128 2.15 -4.28 13.98
CA LYS A 128 2.68 -3.06 14.62
C LYS A 128 1.57 -2.14 15.12
N SER A 129 0.40 -2.15 14.48
CA SER A 129 -0.74 -1.31 14.83
C SER A 129 -2.06 -1.97 14.44
N LEU A 130 -2.93 -2.25 15.42
CA LEU A 130 -4.26 -2.81 15.14
C LEU A 130 -5.15 -1.87 14.30
N SER A 131 -4.99 -0.56 14.45
CA SER A 131 -5.82 0.43 13.74
C SER A 131 -5.29 0.84 12.38
N GLU A 132 -3.98 0.71 12.13
CA GLU A 132 -3.34 1.22 10.91
C GLU A 132 -2.86 0.10 9.98
N ASP A 133 -2.53 -1.08 10.50
CA ASP A 133 -2.03 -2.15 9.65
C ASP A 133 -3.15 -2.72 8.76
N VAL A 134 -2.78 -2.97 7.51
CA VAL A 134 -3.66 -3.54 6.48
C VAL A 134 -2.91 -4.70 5.83
N LEU A 135 -3.55 -5.88 5.83
CA LEU A 135 -3.05 -7.05 5.12
C LEU A 135 -3.46 -6.91 3.65
N CYS A 136 -2.49 -6.81 2.76
CA CYS A 136 -2.70 -6.75 1.32
C CYS A 136 -2.35 -8.12 0.71
N ILE A 137 -3.19 -8.62 -0.18
CA ILE A 137 -2.97 -9.85 -0.93
C ILE A 137 -3.12 -9.53 -2.40
N THR A 138 -2.07 -9.77 -3.17
CA THR A 138 -2.07 -9.58 -4.61
C THR A 138 -1.75 -10.89 -5.31
N VAL A 139 -2.55 -11.26 -6.30
CA VAL A 139 -2.36 -12.49 -7.07
C VAL A 139 -1.71 -12.13 -8.40
N TYR A 140 -0.71 -12.91 -8.79
CA TYR A 140 0.00 -12.73 -10.04
C TYR A 140 0.04 -14.02 -10.86
N GLU A 141 0.01 -13.90 -12.18
CA GLU A 141 0.52 -14.91 -13.10
C GLU A 141 2.01 -14.71 -13.29
N LYS A 142 2.78 -15.79 -13.20
CA LYS A 142 4.22 -15.77 -13.43
C LYS A 142 4.52 -15.52 -14.89
N GLY A 143 5.24 -14.45 -15.18
CA GLY A 143 5.85 -14.22 -16.48
C GLY A 143 7.26 -14.81 -16.53
N TYR A 144 7.55 -15.68 -17.51
CA TYR A 144 8.91 -16.21 -17.72
C TYR A 144 9.79 -15.25 -18.52
N PHE A 145 9.22 -14.64 -19.57
CA PHE A 145 9.88 -13.73 -20.50
C PHE A 145 9.18 -12.36 -20.56
N LYS A 146 8.25 -12.12 -19.62
CA LYS A 146 7.48 -10.88 -19.46
C LYS A 146 7.37 -10.56 -17.98
N PRO A 147 7.07 -9.30 -17.60
CA PRO A 147 6.66 -8.99 -16.23
C PRO A 147 5.49 -9.89 -15.78
N ASN A 148 5.38 -10.11 -14.48
CA ASN A 148 4.26 -10.87 -13.93
C ASN A 148 2.94 -10.17 -14.26
N GLU A 149 1.93 -10.94 -14.63
CA GLU A 149 0.61 -10.42 -14.95
C GLU A 149 -0.19 -10.26 -13.66
N PHE A 150 -0.81 -9.11 -13.48
CA PHE A 150 -1.65 -8.83 -12.31
C PHE A 150 -3.01 -9.52 -12.47
N LEU A 151 -3.37 -10.37 -11.50
CA LEU A 151 -4.64 -11.12 -11.48
C LEU A 151 -5.61 -10.63 -10.40
N GLY A 152 -5.33 -9.47 -9.80
CA GLY A 152 -6.19 -8.82 -8.83
C GLY A 152 -5.60 -8.74 -7.43
N ARG A 153 -6.20 -7.85 -6.62
CA ARG A 153 -5.79 -7.63 -5.23
C ARG A 153 -6.97 -7.52 -4.28
N THR A 154 -6.73 -7.81 -3.01
CA THR A 154 -7.68 -7.57 -1.92
C THR A 154 -6.94 -7.11 -0.68
N GLU A 155 -7.65 -6.41 0.20
CA GLU A 155 -7.09 -5.86 1.42
C GLU A 155 -8.02 -6.18 2.60
N ILE A 156 -7.45 -6.41 3.79
CA ILE A 156 -8.19 -6.58 5.04
C ILE A 156 -7.51 -5.75 6.12
N LYS A 157 -8.27 -4.90 6.81
CA LYS A 157 -7.75 -4.15 7.95
C LYS A 157 -7.54 -5.09 9.14
N ILE A 158 -6.42 -4.98 9.83
CA ILE A 158 -6.18 -5.81 11.03
C ILE A 158 -7.21 -5.52 12.12
N HIS A 159 -7.73 -4.29 12.20
CA HIS A 159 -8.83 -3.94 13.08
C HIS A 159 -10.07 -4.81 12.85
N GLN A 160 -10.42 -5.12 11.60
CA GLN A 160 -11.56 -5.95 11.27
C GLN A 160 -11.37 -7.38 11.80
N ILE A 161 -10.21 -7.98 11.52
CA ILE A 161 -9.84 -9.32 12.02
C ILE A 161 -9.85 -9.35 13.56
N TYR A 162 -9.39 -8.27 14.19
CA TYR A 162 -9.44 -8.13 15.64
C TYR A 162 -10.88 -8.15 16.19
N GLU A 163 -11.81 -7.37 15.63
CA GLU A 163 -13.21 -7.38 16.07
C GLU A 163 -13.90 -8.73 15.81
N GLU A 164 -13.64 -9.37 14.67
CA GLU A 164 -14.15 -10.69 14.33
C GLU A 164 -13.66 -11.74 15.32
N SER A 165 -12.36 -11.74 15.66
CA SER A 165 -11.78 -12.67 16.64
C SER A 165 -12.26 -12.48 18.08
N ARG A 166 -12.81 -11.31 18.44
CA ARG A 166 -13.44 -11.08 19.76
C ARG A 166 -14.85 -11.65 19.83
N SER A 167 -15.55 -11.68 18.70
CA SER A 167 -16.96 -12.08 18.61
C SER A 167 -17.13 -13.59 18.60
N GLU A 168 -16.13 -14.34 18.13
CA GLU A 168 -16.08 -15.80 18.20
C GLU A 168 -14.93 -16.26 19.12
N PRO A 169 -15.14 -16.31 20.45
CA PRO A 169 -14.11 -16.72 21.41
C PRO A 169 -13.80 -18.22 21.26
N GLY A 170 -12.81 -18.50 20.42
CA GLY A 170 -12.18 -19.79 20.23
C GLY A 170 -11.03 -19.60 19.24
N ALA A 171 -9.82 -20.01 19.60
CA ALA A 171 -8.56 -19.71 18.88
C ALA A 171 -8.43 -20.39 17.49
N GLN A 172 -9.52 -20.52 16.73
CA GLN A 172 -9.53 -21.12 15.41
C GLN A 172 -9.24 -20.07 14.34
N PRO A 173 -8.41 -20.42 13.35
CA PRO A 173 -8.23 -19.58 12.16
C PRO A 173 -9.55 -19.38 11.41
N GLN A 174 -9.96 -18.13 11.25
CA GLN A 174 -11.17 -17.74 10.55
C GLN A 174 -10.98 -17.88 9.04
N LEU A 175 -11.89 -18.61 8.39
CA LEU A 175 -11.90 -18.79 6.95
C LEU A 175 -12.49 -17.55 6.27
N HIS A 176 -11.68 -16.92 5.42
CA HIS A 176 -12.05 -15.76 4.63
C HIS A 176 -12.10 -16.15 3.16
N LYS A 177 -13.16 -15.72 2.48
CA LYS A 177 -13.29 -15.78 1.03
C LYS A 177 -13.44 -14.36 0.52
N LEU A 178 -12.39 -13.86 -0.13
CA LEU A 178 -12.27 -12.46 -0.51
C LEU A 178 -12.29 -12.31 -2.02
N ARG A 179 -13.06 -11.33 -2.49
CA ARG A 179 -13.11 -10.96 -3.90
C ARG A 179 -11.85 -10.18 -4.27
N LEU A 180 -11.28 -10.47 -5.44
CA LEU A 180 -10.21 -9.68 -6.01
C LEU A 180 -10.78 -8.45 -6.73
N HIS A 181 -10.15 -7.31 -6.50
CA HIS A 181 -10.45 -6.01 -7.08
C HIS A 181 -9.50 -5.71 -8.25
N GLU A 182 -9.90 -4.73 -9.08
CA GLU A 182 -9.18 -4.28 -10.28
C GLU A 182 -9.05 -5.33 -11.39
N VAL A 183 -9.88 -6.37 -11.31
CA VAL A 183 -10.05 -7.42 -12.30
C VAL A 183 -11.53 -7.77 -12.46
N LYS A 184 -11.91 -8.46 -13.54
CA LYS A 184 -13.32 -8.79 -13.81
C LYS A 184 -13.83 -9.87 -12.85
N SER A 185 -12.98 -10.83 -12.52
CA SER A 185 -13.29 -11.94 -11.62
C SER A 185 -12.06 -12.41 -10.86
N GLY A 186 -12.31 -13.04 -9.71
CA GLY A 186 -11.27 -13.65 -8.90
C GLY A 186 -11.69 -13.66 -7.44
N GLU A 187 -11.41 -14.77 -6.77
CA GLU A 187 -11.60 -14.91 -5.34
C GLU A 187 -10.38 -15.62 -4.75
N VAL A 188 -9.90 -15.13 -3.60
CA VAL A 188 -8.86 -15.78 -2.79
C VAL A 188 -9.51 -16.31 -1.52
N ILE A 189 -9.16 -17.55 -1.17
CA ILE A 189 -9.59 -18.22 0.05
C ILE A 189 -8.38 -18.37 0.97
N LEU A 190 -8.53 -17.96 2.22
CA LEU A 190 -7.46 -17.99 3.21
C LEU A 190 -8.01 -18.23 4.60
N LYS A 191 -7.16 -18.72 5.51
CA LYS A 191 -7.44 -18.75 6.95
C LYS A 191 -6.56 -17.74 7.67
N ILE A 192 -7.14 -17.00 8.61
CA ILE A 192 -6.44 -15.96 9.35
C ILE A 192 -6.63 -16.19 10.85
N SER A 193 -5.56 -16.04 11.61
CA SER A 193 -5.63 -16.00 13.08
C SER A 193 -4.74 -14.87 13.59
N LEU A 194 -5.27 -14.10 14.53
CA LEU A 194 -4.56 -13.01 15.20
C LEU A 194 -4.29 -13.39 16.65
N GLN A 195 -3.02 -13.41 17.04
CA GLN A 195 -2.61 -13.61 18.42
C GLN A 195 -1.98 -12.31 18.93
N LEU A 196 -2.60 -11.66 19.90
CA LEU A 196 -1.99 -10.49 20.53
C LEU A 196 -0.89 -10.92 21.50
N PHE A 197 0.18 -10.13 21.57
CA PHE A 197 1.18 -10.28 22.62
C PHE A 197 0.63 -9.67 23.89
N ASP A 198 0.58 -10.46 24.96
CA ASP A 198 0.12 -9.98 26.26
C ASP A 198 0.91 -8.73 26.64
N ARG A 199 0.21 -7.62 26.87
CA ARG A 199 0.78 -6.53 27.64
C ARG A 199 0.97 -7.11 29.03
N CYS A 200 2.20 -7.46 29.39
CA CYS A 200 2.56 -7.80 30.75
C CYS A 200 1.89 -6.76 31.66
N ARG A 201 0.86 -7.20 32.38
CA ARG A 201 0.20 -6.38 33.40
C ARG A 201 1.29 -6.10 34.42
N MET A 202 1.95 -4.96 34.32
CA MET A 202 2.63 -4.39 35.47
C MET A 202 1.52 -4.02 36.45
N SER A 203 1.07 -5.00 37.22
CA SER A 203 0.33 -4.74 38.44
C SER A 203 1.25 -3.88 39.27
N LYS A 204 0.87 -2.61 39.45
CA LYS A 204 1.42 -1.76 40.49
C LYS A 204 1.12 -2.47 41.82
N HIS A 205 2.06 -3.28 42.30
CA HIS A 205 2.18 -3.51 43.73
C HIS A 205 2.87 -2.26 44.27
N HIS A 206 2.08 -1.33 44.79
CA HIS A 206 2.52 -0.45 45.86
C HIS A 206 1.80 -0.96 47.10
N SER A 207 2.54 -1.73 47.90
CA SER A 207 2.31 -1.88 49.33
C SER A 207 3.25 -0.90 50.02
#